data_AF-A0A0G0F309-F1
#
_entry.id   AF-A0A0G0F309-F1
#
_cell.length_a   1.000
_cell.length_b   1.000
_cell.length_c   1.000
_cell.angle_alpha   90.00
_cell.angle_beta   90.00
_cell.angle_gamma   90.00
#
_symmetry.space_group_name_H-M   'P 1'
#
loop_
_entity.id
_entity.type
_entity.pdbx_description
1 polymer ?
#
loop_
_entity_poly.entity_id
_entity_poly.type
_entity_poly.pdbx_seq_one_letter_code
_entity_poly.pdbx_strand_id
1 'polypeptide(L)'
;MIISLFFSVVIYRNASNELERVARLQRFSYEQRYESLFYNSSQILIEDDLIEEARHRIFLSLVIINLSIFMFSSGLGYFLAGKTLKPIAIMIEEQNRFVSDASHELKTPLTSLKSAFEVNLRDKKFDIKQAKELVAESIQEVDKLQILSENLLR
;
A
#
# COMPACT_ATOMS: atom_id res chain seq x y z
N MET A 1 4.15 3.63 13.01
CA MET A 1 4.12 4.73 14.00
C MET A 1 3.67 4.26 15.38
N ILE A 2 2.53 3.57 15.51
CA ILE A 2 2.02 3.09 16.82
C ILE A 2 3.08 2.33 17.63
N ILE A 3 3.79 1.39 17.00
CA ILE A 3 4.87 0.62 17.64
C ILE A 3 6.00 1.52 18.14
N SER A 4 6.45 2.48 17.33
CA SER A 4 7.53 3.43 17.70
C SER A 4 7.12 4.33 18.87
N LEU A 5 5.87 4.78 18.90
CA LEU A 5 5.32 5.57 20.00
C LEU A 5 5.23 4.74 21.28
N PHE A 6 4.78 3.49 21.19
CA PHE A 6 4.75 2.57 22.33
C PHE A 6 6.15 2.37 22.92
N PHE A 7 7.15 2.04 22.08
CA PHE A 7 8.53 1.92 22.54
C PHE A 7 9.08 3.22 23.10
N SER A 8 8.75 4.38 22.53
CA SER A 8 9.17 5.67 23.07
C SER A 8 8.63 5.92 24.47
N VAL A 9 7.36 5.59 24.74
CA VAL A 9 6.78 5.70 26.09
C VAL A 9 7.49 4.76 27.07
N VAL A 10 7.75 3.52 26.66
CA VAL A 10 8.46 2.54 27.49
C VAL A 10 9.89 3.00 27.79
N ILE A 11 10.61 3.50 26.78
CA ILE A 11 11.98 4.00 26.91
C ILE A 11 12.01 5.23 27.81
N TYR A 12 11.12 6.20 27.59
CA TYR A 12 11.04 7.40 28.42
C TYR A 12 10.78 7.05 29.89
N ARG A 13 9.81 6.16 30.16
CA ARG A 13 9.52 5.71 31.54
C ARG A 13 10.72 5.02 32.18
N ASN A 14 11.37 4.08 31.48
CA ASN A 14 12.55 3.40 32.01
C ASN A 14 13.71 4.36 32.25
N ALA A 15 13.99 5.25 31.31
CA ALA A 15 15.07 6.22 31.43
C ALA A 15 14.83 7.23 32.56
N SER A 16 13.60 7.73 32.72
CA SER A 16 13.24 8.58 33.86
C SER A 16 13.37 7.86 35.20
N ASN A 17 12.89 6.61 35.29
CA ASN A 17 13.01 5.82 36.52
C ASN A 17 14.47 5.52 36.87
N GLU A 18 15.32 5.28 35.87
CA GLU A 18 16.74 5.05 36.02
C GLU A 18 17.47 6.31 36.51
N LEU A 19 17.16 7.47 35.92
CA LEU A 19 17.72 8.77 36.33
C LEU A 19 17.41 9.06 37.80
N GLU A 20 16.14 8.91 38.20
CA GLU A 20 15.73 9.10 39.58
C GLU A 20 16.37 8.07 40.53
N ARG A 21 16.57 6.82 40.07
CA ARG A 21 17.26 5.79 40.86
C ARG A 21 18.72 6.16 41.10
N VAL A 22 19.43 6.60 40.06
CA VAL A 22 20.85 6.98 40.15
C VAL A 22 21.04 8.23 41.00
N ALA A 23 20.20 9.25 40.83
CA ALA A 23 20.22 10.46 41.66
C ALA A 23 20.03 10.14 43.16
N ARG A 24 19.04 9.30 43.50
CA ARG A 24 18.84 8.85 44.89
C ARG A 24 20.06 8.13 45.45
N LEU A 25 20.74 7.27 44.67
CA LEU A 25 21.94 6.55 45.12
C LEU A 25 23.14 7.47 45.32
N GLN A 26 23.28 8.50 44.48
CA GLN A 26 24.29 9.54 44.68
C GLN A 26 24.03 10.26 46.01
N ARG A 27 22.79 10.70 46.26
CA ARG A 27 22.40 11.36 47.52
C ARG A 27 22.81 10.59 48.78
N PHE A 28 22.51 9.29 48.86
CA PHE A 28 22.88 8.45 50.03
C PHE A 28 24.38 8.32 50.26
N SER A 29 25.19 8.31 49.19
CA SER A 29 26.65 8.16 49.28
C SER A 29 27.35 9.42 49.82
N TYR A 30 26.73 10.59 49.69
CA TYR A 30 27.24 11.86 50.22
C TYR A 30 26.77 12.14 51.66
N GLU A 31 25.54 11.76 52.02
CA GLU A 31 24.99 11.93 53.37
C GLU A 31 25.79 11.14 54.44
N GLN A 32 26.43 10.03 54.08
CA GLN A 32 27.19 9.20 55.03
C GLN A 32 28.60 9.74 55.36
N ARG A 33 29.08 10.81 54.70
CA ARG A 33 30.48 11.29 54.81
C ARG A 33 30.66 12.68 55.43
N TYR A 34 29.62 13.48 55.68
CA TYR A 34 29.78 14.81 56.33
C TYR A 34 28.63 15.16 57.27
N GLU A 35 28.99 15.66 58.47
CA GLU A 35 28.06 16.13 59.49
C GLU A 35 27.19 17.31 59.02
N SER A 36 25.96 17.25 59.53
CA SER A 36 24.80 18.09 59.33
C SER A 36 24.97 19.56 59.68
N LEU A 37 24.45 20.45 58.82
CA LEU A 37 23.61 21.63 59.12
C LEU A 37 23.63 22.68 57.99
N PHE A 38 24.60 22.59 57.07
CA PHE A 38 24.64 23.33 55.79
C PHE A 38 24.58 22.37 54.59
N TYR A 39 23.85 21.25 54.72
CA TYR A 39 23.41 20.50 53.54
C TYR A 39 22.47 21.42 52.79
N ASN A 40 23.08 22.12 51.84
CA ASN A 40 22.66 23.41 51.36
C ASN A 40 21.44 23.16 50.47
N SER A 41 20.32 23.82 50.75
CA SER A 41 19.14 23.78 49.88
C SER A 41 19.49 24.05 48.41
N SER A 42 20.57 24.81 48.18
CA SER A 42 21.15 25.06 46.86
C SER A 42 21.68 23.83 46.12
N GLN A 43 22.18 22.78 46.78
CA GLN A 43 22.63 21.55 46.09
C GLN A 43 21.46 20.66 45.65
N ILE A 44 20.41 20.56 46.47
CA ILE A 44 19.18 19.83 46.10
C ILE A 44 18.51 20.50 44.89
N LEU A 45 18.45 21.83 44.90
CA LEU A 45 17.95 22.63 43.78
C LEU A 45 18.74 22.42 42.48
N ILE A 46 20.06 22.23 42.56
CA ILE A 46 20.91 21.98 41.38
C ILE A 46 20.68 20.56 40.84
N GLU A 47 20.58 19.54 41.69
CA GLU A 47 20.36 18.15 41.25
C GLU A 47 18.98 17.96 40.59
N ASP A 48 17.94 18.59 41.14
CA ASP A 48 16.60 18.59 40.54
C ASP A 48 16.59 19.28 39.16
N ASP A 49 17.32 20.38 39.00
CA ASP A 49 17.46 21.10 37.71
C ASP A 49 18.19 20.24 36.66
N LEU A 50 19.25 19.50 37.07
CA LEU A 50 19.96 18.56 36.19
C LEU A 50 19.08 17.38 35.73
N ILE A 51 18.26 16.82 36.62
CA ILE A 51 17.36 15.70 36.29
C ILE A 51 16.29 16.17 35.29
N GLU A 52 15.72 17.35 35.51
CA GLU A 52 14.72 17.91 34.59
C GLU A 52 15.33 18.27 33.23
N GLU A 53 16.57 18.77 33.17
CA GLU A 53 17.28 18.98 31.91
C GLU A 53 17.53 17.64 31.17
N ALA A 54 17.93 16.59 31.89
CA ALA A 54 18.12 15.25 31.32
C ALA A 54 16.82 14.66 30.79
N ARG A 55 15.71 14.79 31.54
CA ARG A 55 14.36 14.37 31.15
C ARG A 55 13.92 15.09 29.87
N HIS A 56 14.12 16.41 29.80
CA HIS A 56 13.79 17.21 28.63
C HIS A 56 14.61 16.79 27.40
N ARG A 57 15.91 16.55 27.56
CA ARG A 57 16.81 16.10 26.48
C ARG A 57 16.42 14.73 25.91
N ILE A 58 16.02 13.79 26.78
CA ILE A 58 15.53 12.47 26.35
C ILE A 58 14.21 12.63 25.59
N PHE A 59 13.29 13.46 26.09
CA PHE A 59 12.03 13.74 25.41
C PHE A 59 12.26 14.32 24.01
N LEU A 60 13.09 15.36 23.87
CA LEU A 60 13.42 15.96 22.58
C LEU A 60 14.07 14.95 21.62
N SER A 61 14.98 14.12 22.13
CA SER A 61 15.64 13.08 21.33
C SER A 61 14.63 12.08 20.77
N LEU A 62 13.68 11.61 21.59
CA LEU A 62 12.60 10.72 21.16
C LEU A 62 11.70 11.39 20.11
N VAL A 63 11.35 12.67 20.29
CA VAL A 63 10.53 13.42 19.33
C VAL A 63 11.25 13.53 17.98
N ILE A 64 12.53 13.92 17.97
CA ILE A 64 13.33 14.04 16.74
C ILE A 64 13.43 12.70 16.03
N ILE A 65 13.75 11.61 16.75
CA ILE A 65 13.85 10.27 16.17
C ILE A 65 12.52 9.82 15.55
N ASN A 66 11.40 9.98 16.25
CA ASN A 66 10.08 9.61 15.71
C ASN A 66 9.75 10.41 14.45
N LEU A 67 10.04 11.71 14.43
CA LEU A 67 9.82 12.55 13.27
C LEU A 67 10.69 12.12 12.08
N SER A 68 11.97 11.80 12.32
CA SER A 68 12.87 11.29 11.28
C SER A 68 12.38 9.95 10.71
N ILE A 69 12.00 9.00 11.57
CA ILE A 69 11.46 7.71 11.12
C ILE A 69 10.16 7.92 10.35
N PHE A 70 9.28 8.80 10.81
CA PHE A 70 8.03 9.11 10.12
C PHE A 70 8.28 9.67 8.72
N MET A 71 9.12 10.70 8.59
CA MET A 71 9.46 11.31 7.31
C MET A 71 10.10 10.30 6.36
N PHE A 72 11.05 9.50 6.85
CA PHE A 72 11.74 8.51 6.06
C PHE A 72 10.81 7.38 5.60
N SER A 73 10.02 6.82 6.53
CA SER A 73 9.04 5.77 6.25
C SER A 73 7.94 6.25 5.31
N SER A 74 7.46 7.48 5.47
CA SER A 74 6.43 8.05 4.60
C SER A 74 6.98 8.27 3.19
N GLY A 75 8.19 8.82 3.07
CA GLY A 75 8.84 9.04 1.78
C GLY A 75 9.12 7.73 1.03
N LEU A 76 9.72 6.75 1.72
CA LEU A 76 9.96 5.42 1.14
C LEU A 76 8.66 4.69 0.79
N GLY A 77 7.67 4.75 1.68
CA GLY A 77 6.36 4.14 1.44
C GLY A 77 5.70 4.70 0.19
N TYR A 78 5.70 6.02 0.03
CA TYR A 78 5.17 6.69 -1.14
C TYR A 78 5.93 6.30 -2.42
N PHE A 79 7.27 6.29 -2.38
CA PHE A 79 8.10 5.91 -3.51
C PHE A 79 7.87 4.45 -3.95
N LEU A 80 7.82 3.52 -3.00
CA LEU A 80 7.59 2.09 -3.27
C LEU A 80 6.16 1.85 -3.77
N ALA A 81 5.16 2.52 -3.19
CA ALA A 81 3.78 2.44 -3.66
C ALA A 81 3.68 2.89 -5.13
N GLY A 82 4.28 4.03 -5.49
CA GLY A 82 4.32 4.48 -6.87
C GLY A 82 5.02 3.50 -7.82
N LYS A 83 6.17 2.95 -7.41
CA LYS A 83 6.93 1.99 -8.22
C LYS A 83 6.18 0.67 -8.44
N THR A 84 5.41 0.22 -7.46
CA THR A 84 4.66 -1.05 -7.52
C THR A 84 3.29 -0.90 -8.17
N LEU A 85 2.60 0.22 -7.99
CA LEU A 85 1.30 0.49 -8.61
C LEU A 85 1.41 0.82 -10.10
N LYS A 86 2.50 1.47 -10.54
CA LYS A 86 2.70 1.82 -11.95
C LYS A 86 2.59 0.62 -12.90
N PRO A 87 3.30 -0.50 -12.71
CA PRO A 87 3.15 -1.67 -13.59
C PRO A 87 1.75 -2.29 -13.51
N ILE A 88 1.12 -2.31 -12.32
CA ILE A 88 -0.25 -2.81 -12.16
C ILE A 88 -1.23 -1.97 -12.99
N ALA A 89 -1.10 -0.65 -12.96
CA ALA A 89 -1.94 0.25 -13.75
C ALA A 89 -1.78 0.02 -15.26
N ILE A 90 -0.55 -0.20 -15.73
CA ILE A 90 -0.27 -0.51 -17.14
C ILE A 90 -0.92 -1.85 -17.52
N MET A 91 -0.77 -2.89 -16.71
CA MET A 91 -1.38 -4.20 -16.98
C MET A 91 -2.91 -4.14 -17.02
N ILE A 92 -3.54 -3.35 -16.14
CA ILE A 92 -4.99 -3.16 -16.14
C ILE A 92 -5.44 -2.44 -17.41
N GLU A 93 -4.71 -1.41 -17.84
CA GLU A 93 -5.01 -0.70 -19.09
C GLU A 93 -4.87 -1.60 -20.32
N GLU A 94 -3.82 -2.42 -20.38
CA GLU A 94 -3.62 -3.42 -21.44
C GLU A 94 -4.74 -4.47 -21.44
N GLN A 95 -5.13 -4.95 -20.26
CA GLN A 95 -6.24 -5.90 -20.11
C GLN A 95 -7.57 -5.31 -20.58
N ASN A 96 -7.87 -4.06 -20.21
CA ASN A 96 -9.10 -3.38 -20.65
C ASN A 96 -9.13 -3.23 -22.18
N ARG A 97 -8.00 -2.87 -22.79
CA ARG A 97 -7.85 -2.78 -24.25
C ARG A 97 -8.05 -4.12 -24.92
N PHE A 98 -7.41 -5.17 -24.42
CA PHE A 98 -7.58 -6.54 -24.91
C PHE A 98 -9.04 -6.99 -24.86
N VAL A 99 -9.74 -6.78 -23.74
CA VAL A 99 -11.16 -7.14 -23.61
C VAL A 99 -12.03 -6.35 -24.58
N SER A 100 -11.75 -5.07 -24.76
CA SER A 100 -12.45 -4.21 -25.73
C SER A 100 -12.25 -4.71 -27.16
N ASP A 101 -11.01 -4.96 -27.56
CA ASP A 101 -10.64 -5.40 -28.90
C ASP A 101 -11.23 -6.79 -29.20
N ALA A 102 -11.10 -7.74 -28.28
CA ALA A 102 -11.72 -9.05 -28.37
C ALA A 102 -13.25 -8.96 -28.52
N SER A 103 -13.90 -8.06 -27.77
CA SER A 103 -15.34 -7.84 -27.89
C SER A 103 -15.74 -7.30 -29.26
N HIS A 104 -14.95 -6.39 -29.83
CA HIS A 104 -15.18 -5.86 -31.18
C HIS A 104 -14.97 -6.91 -32.27
N GLU A 105 -13.90 -7.69 -32.16
CA GLU A 105 -13.58 -8.74 -33.13
C GLU A 105 -14.58 -9.90 -33.09
N LEU A 106 -15.15 -10.23 -31.93
CA LEU A 106 -16.23 -11.22 -31.82
C LEU A 106 -17.58 -10.69 -32.31
N LYS A 107 -17.86 -9.40 -32.10
CA LYS A 107 -19.17 -8.80 -32.45
C LYS A 107 -19.39 -8.74 -33.96
N THR A 108 -18.35 -8.54 -34.74
CA THR A 108 -18.42 -8.42 -36.20
C THR A 108 -18.96 -9.69 -36.88
N PRO A 109 -18.34 -10.88 -36.71
CA PRO A 109 -18.84 -12.15 -37.26
C PRO A 109 -20.24 -12.51 -36.75
N LEU A 110 -20.52 -12.27 -35.46
CA LEU A 110 -21.86 -12.49 -34.89
C LEU A 110 -22.93 -11.59 -35.55
N THR A 111 -22.60 -10.33 -35.80
CA THR A 111 -23.51 -9.39 -36.46
C THR A 111 -23.72 -9.77 -37.92
N SER A 112 -22.67 -10.24 -38.60
CA SER A 112 -22.74 -10.74 -39.98
C SER A 112 -23.66 -11.96 -40.07
N LEU A 113 -23.44 -12.98 -39.23
CA LEU A 113 -24.30 -14.17 -39.12
C LEU A 113 -25.76 -13.79 -38.87
N LYS A 114 -26.02 -12.95 -37.87
CA LYS A 114 -27.38 -12.51 -37.53
C LYS A 114 -28.06 -11.81 -38.72
N SER A 115 -27.34 -10.91 -39.38
CA SER A 115 -27.88 -10.16 -40.52
C SER A 115 -28.17 -11.08 -41.70
N ALA A 116 -27.27 -12.01 -42.01
CA ALA A 116 -27.46 -12.99 -43.07
C ALA A 116 -28.71 -13.85 -42.83
N PHE A 117 -28.90 -14.33 -41.60
CA PHE A 117 -30.09 -15.10 -41.24
C PHE A 117 -31.37 -14.25 -41.30
N GLU A 118 -31.37 -13.03 -40.77
CA GLU A 118 -32.55 -12.15 -40.79
C GLU A 118 -33.00 -11.79 -42.21
N VAL A 119 -32.05 -11.52 -43.11
CA VAL A 119 -32.33 -11.21 -44.52
C VAL A 119 -32.93 -12.42 -45.24
N ASN A 120 -32.33 -13.60 -45.10
CA ASN A 120 -32.79 -14.80 -45.80
C ASN A 120 -34.11 -15.34 -45.21
N LEU A 121 -34.35 -15.20 -43.91
CA LEU A 121 -35.62 -15.57 -43.30
C LEU A 121 -36.80 -14.74 -43.83
N ARG A 122 -36.53 -13.52 -44.31
CA ARG A 122 -37.55 -12.62 -44.89
C ARG A 122 -37.76 -12.85 -46.39
N ASP A 123 -36.91 -13.62 -47.06
CA ASP A 123 -37.05 -13.93 -48.48
C ASP A 123 -38.11 -15.02 -48.71
N LYS A 124 -39.23 -14.63 -49.32
CA LYS A 124 -40.35 -15.54 -49.63
C LYS A 124 -40.06 -16.50 -50.78
N LYS A 125 -38.98 -16.29 -51.53
CA LYS A 125 -38.56 -17.13 -52.67
C LYS A 125 -37.30 -17.93 -52.37
N PHE A 126 -36.91 -18.02 -51.10
CA PHE A 126 -35.71 -18.72 -50.67
C PHE A 126 -35.72 -20.18 -51.11
N ASP A 127 -34.71 -20.60 -51.89
CA ASP A 127 -34.62 -21.95 -52.44
C ASP A 127 -33.57 -22.82 -51.72
N ILE A 128 -33.57 -24.12 -52.03
CA ILE A 128 -32.66 -25.10 -51.40
C ILE A 128 -31.19 -24.79 -51.74
N LYS A 129 -30.90 -24.20 -52.90
CA LYS A 129 -29.53 -23.87 -53.31
C LYS A 129 -29.01 -22.72 -52.44
N GLN A 130 -29.79 -21.66 -52.28
CA GLN A 130 -29.48 -20.53 -51.41
C GLN A 130 -29.35 -20.96 -49.94
N ALA A 131 -30.18 -21.90 -49.48
CA ALA A 131 -30.06 -22.49 -48.14
C ALA A 131 -28.71 -23.18 -47.92
N LYS A 132 -28.23 -23.96 -48.90
CA LYS A 132 -26.92 -24.60 -48.81
C LYS A 132 -25.77 -23.59 -48.81
N GLU A 133 -25.88 -22.53 -49.59
CA GLU A 133 -24.89 -21.45 -49.67
C GLU A 133 -24.81 -20.66 -48.35
N LEU A 134 -25.96 -20.26 -47.80
CA LEU A 134 -26.05 -19.60 -46.49
C LEU A 134 -25.44 -20.45 -45.37
N VAL A 135 -25.71 -21.76 -45.35
CA VAL A 135 -25.10 -22.67 -44.36
C VAL A 135 -23.59 -22.75 -44.53
N ALA A 136 -23.10 -22.83 -45.77
CA ALA A 136 -21.65 -22.86 -46.03
C ALA A 136 -20.95 -21.56 -45.58
N GLU A 137 -21.51 -20.39 -45.88
CA GLU A 137 -21.00 -19.10 -45.40
C GLU A 137 -21.05 -19.00 -43.87
N SER A 138 -22.13 -19.49 -43.27
CA SER A 138 -22.28 -19.47 -41.80
C SER A 138 -21.24 -20.34 -41.10
N ILE A 139 -20.90 -21.50 -41.67
CA ILE A 139 -19.82 -22.36 -41.16
C ILE A 139 -18.48 -21.62 -41.20
N GLN A 140 -18.17 -20.91 -42.30
CA GLN A 140 -16.94 -20.12 -42.39
C GLN A 140 -16.86 -19.04 -41.31
N GLU A 141 -17.97 -18.40 -40.97
CA GLU A 141 -18.00 -17.37 -39.94
C GLU A 141 -17.85 -17.96 -38.52
N VAL A 142 -18.39 -19.16 -38.30
CA VAL A 142 -18.18 -19.94 -37.07
C VAL A 142 -16.71 -20.38 -36.95
N ASP A 143 -16.09 -20.83 -38.03
CA ASP A 143 -14.66 -21.19 -38.03
C ASP A 143 -13.77 -19.99 -37.67
N LYS A 144 -14.09 -18.78 -38.17
CA LYS A 144 -13.41 -17.54 -37.76
C LYS A 144 -13.58 -17.26 -36.28
N LEU A 145 -14.78 -17.40 -35.74
CA LEU A 145 -15.06 -17.25 -34.30
C LEU A 145 -14.26 -18.27 -33.47
N GLN A 146 -14.13 -19.50 -33.95
CA GLN A 146 -13.35 -20.53 -33.28
C GLN A 146 -11.85 -20.18 -33.26
N ILE A 147 -11.29 -19.77 -34.39
CA ILE A 147 -9.89 -19.32 -34.48
C ILE A 147 -9.64 -18.12 -33.54
N LEU A 148 -10.58 -17.16 -33.52
CA LEU A 148 -10.48 -16.01 -32.62
C LEU A 148 -10.47 -16.46 -31.15
N SER A 149 -11.40 -17.34 -30.77
CA SER A 149 -11.48 -17.89 -29.42
C SER A 149 -10.22 -18.67 -29.04
N GLU A 150 -9.64 -19.45 -29.95
CA GLU A 150 -8.39 -20.17 -29.71
C GLU A 150 -7.22 -19.22 -29.51
N ASN A 151 -7.19 -18.09 -30.22
CA ASN A 151 -6.16 -17.06 -30.05
C ASN A 151 -6.31 -16.28 -28.74
N LEU A 152 -7.53 -16.08 -28.22
CA LEU A 152 -7.78 -15.42 -26.94
C LEU A 152 -7.41 -16.31 -25.72
N LEU A 153 -7.35 -17.63 -25.91
CA LEU A 153 -7.03 -18.61 -24.87
C LEU A 153 -5.54 -18.98 -24.80
N ARG A 154 -4.73 -18.52 -25.76
CA ARG A 154 -3.28 -18.73 -25.82
C ARG A 154 -2.53 -17.52 -25.30
#